data_AF-A0A7S0TPR7-F1
#
_entry.id   AF-A0A7S0TPR7-F1
#
_cell.length_a   1.000
_cell.length_b   1.000
_cell.length_c   1.000
_cell.angle_alpha   90.00
_cell.angle_beta   90.00
_cell.angle_gamma   90.00
#
_symmetry.space_group_name_H-M   'P 1'
#
loop_
_entity.id
_entity.type
_entity.pdbx_description
1 polymer ?
#
loop_
_entity_poly.entity_id
_entity_poly.type
_entity_poly.pdbx_seq_one_letter_code
_entity_poly.pdbx_strand_id
1 'polypeptide(L)'
;SRLSRMQAWSSRRAPSGALLVLCLATCTSAFVPCTPLAGLRLGGAGMKRFSQGKGFTVASLPLLGLKGTAVGASETTDAQEMVSPPPLTSTPPIKIDVMVEPTPFTHVSGYSNRYMEMLDYLDKAGDSVEIMTSDDIENPPSDYKGFPIRYTPGFRFALYNDLCLSFDHTFRGVKMLQEHKPDVLHISTPGFMVLVASVYARAMNVPVVMSYHTHLPVYADRYMGFFPFIVPISWLCIKLIHAFADLTLVTSPQMKADFESWGIDRVEVWRKGINTDNFNPKWKSAEMRKRLCGGEEPADDETLLVYVGRLGVEKRIQDL
;
A
#
# COMPACT_ATOMS: atom_id res chain seq x y z
N SER A 1 0.54 -26.75 6.48
CA SER A 1 0.28 -26.12 5.18
C SER A 1 0.20 -24.60 5.35
N ARG A 2 0.21 -23.78 4.28
CA ARG A 2 0.03 -22.32 4.40
C ARG A 2 -1.32 -21.97 5.08
N LEU A 3 -2.36 -22.72 4.73
CA LEU A 3 -3.69 -22.66 5.34
C LEU A 3 -3.69 -22.95 6.85
N SER A 4 -2.89 -23.92 7.33
CA SER A 4 -2.89 -24.26 8.77
C SER A 4 -2.32 -23.14 9.65
N ARG A 5 -1.33 -22.37 9.15
CA ARG A 5 -0.82 -21.18 9.84
C ARG A 5 -1.88 -20.07 9.87
N MET A 6 -2.62 -19.88 8.78
CA MET A 6 -3.70 -18.88 8.70
C MET A 6 -4.91 -19.26 9.56
N GLN A 7 -5.30 -20.54 9.59
CA GLN A 7 -6.37 -21.03 10.46
C GLN A 7 -6.01 -20.84 11.94
N ALA A 8 -4.73 -21.00 12.31
CA ALA A 8 -4.25 -20.71 13.66
C ALA A 8 -4.31 -19.22 14.04
N TRP A 9 -4.26 -18.31 13.06
CA TRP A 9 -4.51 -16.88 13.26
C TRP A 9 -6.01 -16.58 13.35
N SER A 10 -6.82 -17.25 12.53
CA SER A 10 -8.28 -17.11 12.53
C SER A 10 -8.92 -17.46 13.86
N SER A 11 -8.44 -18.49 14.55
CA SER A 11 -8.99 -18.88 15.86
C SER A 11 -8.72 -17.87 16.99
N ARG A 12 -7.87 -16.86 16.76
CA ARG A 12 -7.50 -15.83 17.76
C ARG A 12 -8.15 -14.47 17.51
N ARG A 13 -9.13 -14.36 16.60
CA ARG A 13 -9.79 -13.09 16.28
C ARG A 13 -10.67 -12.59 17.44
N ALA A 14 -10.43 -11.35 17.88
CA ALA A 14 -11.32 -10.65 18.81
C ALA A 14 -12.66 -10.29 18.13
N PRO A 15 -13.80 -10.39 18.84
CA PRO A 15 -15.10 -9.94 18.36
C PRO A 15 -15.29 -8.45 18.67
N SER A 16 -15.32 -7.56 17.67
CA SER A 16 -15.68 -6.16 17.92
C SER A 16 -16.28 -5.48 16.69
N GLY A 17 -17.56 -5.76 16.41
CA GLY A 17 -18.35 -5.04 15.39
C GLY A 17 -18.46 -3.52 15.63
N ALA A 18 -18.27 -3.06 16.88
CA ALA A 18 -18.25 -1.64 17.24
C ALA A 18 -17.05 -0.87 16.64
N LEU A 19 -15.93 -1.55 16.39
CA LEU A 19 -14.71 -0.94 15.88
C LEU A 19 -14.87 -0.48 14.41
N LEU A 20 -15.66 -1.23 13.64
CA LEU A 20 -15.89 -0.97 12.22
C LEU A 20 -16.75 0.28 11.99
N VAL A 21 -17.79 0.48 12.80
CA VAL A 21 -18.67 1.65 12.73
C VAL A 21 -17.91 2.92 13.05
N LEU A 22 -17.01 2.87 14.05
CA LEU A 22 -16.12 3.99 14.35
C LEU A 22 -15.17 4.28 13.18
N CYS A 23 -14.56 3.24 12.59
CA CYS A 23 -13.60 3.40 11.50
C CYS A 23 -14.26 3.95 10.21
N LEU A 24 -15.48 3.50 9.88
CA LEU A 24 -16.28 4.04 8.78
C LEU A 24 -16.61 5.53 9.01
N ALA A 25 -16.98 5.92 10.23
CA ALA A 25 -17.31 7.29 10.60
C ALA A 25 -16.08 8.22 10.66
N THR A 26 -14.92 7.74 11.13
CA THR A 26 -13.68 8.54 11.19
C THR A 26 -13.01 8.69 9.81
N CYS A 27 -13.03 7.65 8.96
CA CYS A 27 -12.47 7.75 7.62
C CYS A 27 -13.33 8.61 6.67
N THR A 28 -14.66 8.59 6.79
CA THR A 28 -15.50 9.51 6.01
C THR A 28 -15.35 10.96 6.49
N SER A 29 -15.25 11.22 7.78
CA SER A 29 -15.10 12.59 8.31
C SER A 29 -13.70 13.18 8.12
N ALA A 30 -12.63 12.39 8.13
CA ALA A 30 -11.26 12.87 7.93
C ALA A 30 -10.93 13.21 6.47
N PHE A 31 -11.71 12.74 5.49
CA PHE A 31 -11.40 12.86 4.06
C PHE A 31 -12.45 13.61 3.23
N VAL A 32 -13.54 14.09 3.83
CA VAL A 32 -14.46 15.04 3.16
C VAL A 32 -13.92 16.46 3.37
N PRO A 33 -13.43 17.15 2.32
CA PRO A 33 -13.18 18.58 2.44
C PRO A 33 -14.51 19.29 2.68
N CYS A 34 -14.61 20.07 3.76
CA CYS A 34 -15.69 21.04 3.95
C CYS A 34 -15.75 21.92 2.71
N THR A 35 -16.74 21.70 1.84
CA THR A 35 -17.14 22.66 0.82
C THR A 35 -17.58 23.93 1.53
N PRO A 36 -16.98 25.11 1.25
CA PRO A 36 -17.51 26.34 1.78
C PRO A 36 -18.82 26.62 1.03
N LEU A 37 -19.94 26.57 1.75
CA LEU A 37 -21.19 27.16 1.30
C LEU A 37 -20.94 28.65 1.05
N ALA A 38 -20.86 29.01 -0.23
CA ALA A 38 -20.78 30.37 -0.69
C ALA A 38 -22.09 31.09 -0.36
N GLY A 39 -21.98 32.22 0.34
CA GLY A 39 -23.05 33.22 0.40
C GLY A 39 -23.46 33.62 1.81
N LEU A 40 -22.76 34.59 2.40
CA LEU A 40 -23.39 35.77 2.99
C LEU A 40 -22.31 36.83 3.27
N ARG A 41 -22.36 37.93 2.50
CA ARG A 41 -21.65 39.17 2.81
C ARG A 41 -22.36 39.83 3.99
N LEU A 42 -21.65 40.10 5.09
CA LEU A 42 -22.01 41.16 6.04
C LEU A 42 -20.76 41.96 6.41
N GLY A 43 -20.96 43.28 6.44
CA GLY A 43 -19.94 44.32 6.45
C GLY A 43 -19.15 44.46 7.75
N GLY A 44 -18.09 45.25 7.65
CA GLY A 44 -17.06 45.38 8.67
C GLY A 44 -17.42 46.19 9.90
N ALA A 45 -16.55 46.07 10.90
CA ALA A 45 -16.24 47.09 11.89
C ALA A 45 -14.84 46.77 12.45
N GLY A 46 -13.95 47.75 12.46
CA GLY A 46 -12.59 47.58 12.95
C GLY A 46 -12.48 47.50 14.46
N MET A 47 -11.38 46.94 14.97
CA MET A 47 -10.90 47.27 16.30
C MET A 47 -9.40 47.00 16.46
N LYS A 48 -8.66 48.11 16.61
CA LYS A 48 -7.52 48.40 17.49
C LYS A 48 -6.43 47.32 17.69
N ARG A 49 -5.23 47.68 17.19
CA ARG A 49 -3.92 47.23 17.69
C ARG A 49 -3.83 47.45 19.20
N PHE A 50 -3.49 46.39 19.93
CA PHE A 50 -3.01 46.48 21.30
C PHE A 50 -1.52 46.12 21.35
N SER A 51 -0.79 46.97 22.05
CA SER A 51 0.65 47.01 22.22
C SER A 51 1.08 46.22 23.47
N GLN A 52 2.21 45.53 23.34
CA GLN A 52 3.21 45.14 24.35
C GLN A 52 2.80 44.39 25.63
N GLY A 53 3.53 43.30 25.88
CA GLY A 53 4.36 43.20 27.09
C GLY A 53 4.35 41.85 27.81
N LYS A 54 5.57 41.38 28.15
CA LYS A 54 5.98 40.21 28.96
C LYS A 54 6.11 38.91 28.14
N GLY A 55 7.30 38.41 27.79
CA GLY A 55 8.56 38.38 28.53
C GLY A 55 8.70 37.04 29.22
N PHE A 56 9.13 36.00 28.49
CA PHE A 56 9.54 34.71 29.06
C PHE A 56 10.92 34.33 28.52
N THR A 57 11.86 34.23 29.44
CA THR A 57 13.27 33.94 29.24
C THR A 57 13.43 32.43 29.07
N VAL A 58 13.97 31.98 27.93
CA VAL A 58 14.41 30.59 27.73
C VAL A 58 15.91 30.53 28.01
N ALA A 59 16.27 29.78 29.05
CA ALA A 59 17.64 29.51 29.43
C ALA A 59 18.33 28.62 28.38
N SER A 60 19.45 29.09 27.87
CA SER A 60 20.40 28.36 27.04
C SER A 60 21.23 27.40 27.90
N LEU A 61 21.28 26.12 27.51
CA LEU A 61 22.28 25.16 27.99
C LEU A 61 23.21 24.74 26.84
N PRO A 62 24.48 24.40 27.15
CA PRO A 62 25.59 24.56 26.22
C PRO A 62 25.81 23.33 25.31
N LEU A 63 26.25 23.61 24.08
CA LEU A 63 26.85 22.64 23.17
C LEU A 63 28.11 22.04 23.82
N LEU A 64 28.05 20.75 24.16
CA LEU A 64 29.25 19.95 24.42
C LEU A 64 29.58 19.15 23.15
N GLY A 65 30.68 19.54 22.51
CA GLY A 65 31.24 18.82 21.38
C GLY A 65 31.81 17.47 21.80
N LEU A 66 31.46 16.43 21.06
CA LEU A 66 32.12 15.13 21.12
C LEU A 66 32.69 14.81 19.74
N LYS A 67 34.02 14.73 19.71
CA LYS A 67 34.87 14.34 18.59
C LYS A 67 34.46 12.96 18.09
N GLY A 68 34.31 12.84 16.77
CA GLY A 68 34.12 11.56 16.10
C GLY A 68 35.35 10.68 16.24
N THR A 69 35.15 9.47 16.75
CA THR A 69 36.03 8.32 16.57
C THR A 69 35.36 7.37 15.60
N ALA A 70 36.01 7.11 14.47
CA ALA A 70 35.59 6.13 13.49
C ALA A 70 35.54 4.74 14.14
N VAL A 71 34.34 4.17 14.23
CA VAL A 71 34.13 2.75 14.56
C VAL A 71 33.97 2.04 13.22
N GLY A 72 34.90 1.12 12.94
CA GLY A 72 34.89 0.30 11.74
C GLY A 72 33.55 -0.42 11.58
N ALA A 73 32.99 -0.33 10.37
CA ALA A 73 31.86 -1.14 9.98
C ALA A 73 32.31 -2.60 9.92
N SER A 74 32.02 -3.34 10.98
CA SER A 74 32.00 -4.80 10.92
C SER A 74 30.86 -5.19 10.00
N GLU A 75 31.19 -5.82 8.87
CA GLU A 75 30.24 -6.51 8.01
C GLU A 75 29.46 -7.54 8.85
N THR A 76 28.23 -7.21 9.24
CA THR A 76 27.27 -8.24 9.62
C THR A 76 26.72 -8.79 8.32
N THR A 77 27.38 -9.83 7.82
CA THR A 77 26.83 -10.72 6.81
C THR A 77 25.60 -11.40 7.42
N ASP A 78 24.44 -10.74 7.32
CA ASP A 78 23.15 -11.35 7.62
C ASP A 78 22.86 -12.31 6.47
N ALA A 79 23.48 -13.49 6.53
CA ALA A 79 23.25 -14.61 5.64
C ALA A 79 21.82 -15.11 5.91
N GLN A 80 20.85 -14.40 5.35
CA GLN A 80 19.48 -14.88 5.26
C GLN A 80 19.52 -16.18 4.45
N GLU A 81 19.30 -17.29 5.15
CA GLU A 81 19.02 -18.60 4.56
C GLU A 81 18.12 -18.41 3.34
N MET A 82 18.63 -18.76 2.16
CA MET A 82 17.85 -18.83 0.93
C MET A 82 16.88 -20.00 1.07
N VAL A 83 15.80 -19.79 1.81
CA VAL A 83 14.65 -20.69 1.85
C VAL A 83 14.14 -20.80 0.42
N SER A 84 14.36 -21.96 -0.20
CA SER A 84 13.84 -22.26 -1.53
C SER A 84 12.33 -21.96 -1.54
N PRO A 85 11.80 -21.28 -2.58
CA PRO A 85 10.37 -21.01 -2.66
C PRO A 85 9.60 -22.32 -2.52
N PRO A 86 8.50 -22.37 -1.76
CA PRO A 86 7.73 -23.59 -1.64
C PRO A 86 7.23 -24.02 -3.02
N PRO A 87 7.03 -25.33 -3.26
CA PRO A 87 6.50 -25.81 -4.53
C PRO A 87 5.23 -25.05 -4.89
N LEU A 88 5.11 -24.67 -6.17
CA LEU A 88 3.99 -23.87 -6.66
C LEU A 88 2.70 -24.66 -6.66
N THR A 89 2.75 -25.96 -6.89
CA THR A 89 1.56 -26.81 -6.95
C THR A 89 1.02 -27.10 -5.55
N SER A 90 -0.22 -26.68 -5.32
CA SER A 90 -1.02 -27.09 -4.16
C SER A 90 -1.97 -28.22 -4.57
N THR A 91 -2.23 -29.17 -3.67
CA THR A 91 -3.21 -30.24 -3.92
C THR A 91 -4.05 -30.45 -2.66
N PRO A 92 -5.37 -30.19 -2.69
CA PRO A 92 -6.12 -29.59 -3.81
C PRO A 92 -5.74 -28.11 -4.05
N PRO A 93 -6.02 -27.57 -5.25
CA PRO A 93 -5.94 -26.13 -5.52
C PRO A 93 -6.76 -25.30 -4.54
N ILE A 94 -6.30 -24.09 -4.24
CA ILE A 94 -6.95 -23.18 -3.31
C ILE A 94 -7.83 -22.21 -4.11
N LYS A 95 -8.98 -21.85 -3.55
CA LYS A 95 -9.83 -20.77 -4.08
C LYS A 95 -9.51 -19.44 -3.41
N ILE A 96 -9.21 -18.44 -4.21
CA ILE A 96 -8.73 -17.14 -3.73
C ILE A 96 -9.61 -16.05 -4.34
N ASP A 97 -10.20 -15.22 -3.49
CA ASP A 97 -10.78 -13.96 -3.95
C ASP A 97 -9.77 -12.84 -3.73
N VAL A 98 -9.56 -12.01 -4.74
CA VAL A 98 -8.66 -10.86 -4.67
C VAL A 98 -9.47 -9.58 -4.80
N MET A 99 -9.53 -8.77 -3.75
CA MET A 99 -10.12 -7.44 -3.76
C MET A 99 -9.01 -6.39 -3.78
N VAL A 100 -8.81 -5.76 -4.93
CA VAL A 100 -7.66 -4.89 -5.21
C VAL A 100 -8.07 -3.48 -5.62
N GLU A 101 -7.43 -2.46 -5.02
CA GLU A 101 -7.60 -1.04 -5.30
C GLU A 101 -6.26 -0.30 -5.10
N PRO A 102 -5.80 0.49 -6.07
CA PRO A 102 -6.40 0.69 -7.40
C PRO A 102 -6.25 -0.58 -8.28
N THR A 103 -6.93 -0.62 -9.43
CA THR A 103 -6.86 -1.76 -10.37
C THR A 103 -5.42 -1.98 -10.89
N PRO A 104 -4.86 -3.20 -10.84
CA PRO A 104 -3.55 -3.49 -11.40
C PRO A 104 -3.55 -3.61 -12.92
N PHE A 105 -4.72 -3.68 -13.56
CA PHE A 105 -4.85 -4.01 -14.99
C PHE A 105 -4.72 -2.79 -15.92
N THR A 106 -4.98 -1.60 -15.39
CA THR A 106 -4.98 -0.35 -16.17
C THR A 106 -4.03 0.70 -15.59
N HIS A 107 -3.66 0.57 -14.30
CA HIS A 107 -2.60 1.38 -13.72
C HIS A 107 -1.22 0.80 -13.95
N VAL A 108 -0.27 1.66 -14.33
CA VAL A 108 1.14 1.28 -14.49
C VAL A 108 1.93 1.67 -13.25
N SER A 109 2.31 0.69 -12.44
CA SER A 109 3.11 0.91 -11.25
C SER A 109 3.80 -0.37 -10.77
N GLY A 110 4.77 -0.22 -9.86
CA GLY A 110 5.36 -1.38 -9.17
C GLY A 110 4.36 -2.15 -8.29
N TYR A 111 3.28 -1.49 -7.87
CA TYR A 111 2.15 -2.12 -7.20
C TYR A 111 1.41 -3.04 -8.17
N SER A 112 1.08 -2.55 -9.37
CA SER A 112 0.39 -3.33 -10.41
C SER A 112 1.19 -4.56 -10.81
N ASN A 113 2.49 -4.38 -11.10
CA ASN A 113 3.38 -5.49 -11.46
C ASN A 113 3.41 -6.58 -10.39
N ARG A 114 3.37 -6.21 -9.10
CA ARG A 114 3.35 -7.18 -8.01
C ARG A 114 2.09 -8.05 -8.03
N TYR A 115 0.92 -7.46 -8.24
CA TYR A 115 -0.33 -8.22 -8.33
C TYR A 115 -0.39 -9.08 -9.59
N MET A 116 0.04 -8.54 -10.73
CA MET A 116 0.08 -9.28 -11.99
C MET A 116 1.02 -10.50 -11.89
N GLU A 117 2.23 -10.31 -11.36
CA GLU A 117 3.16 -11.42 -11.11
C GLU A 117 2.60 -12.40 -10.06
N MET A 118 1.92 -11.93 -9.01
CA MET A 118 1.25 -12.83 -8.07
C MET A 118 0.22 -13.71 -8.77
N LEU A 119 -0.65 -13.14 -9.60
CA LEU A 119 -1.65 -13.87 -10.37
C LEU A 119 -0.99 -14.89 -11.31
N ASP A 120 0.12 -14.54 -11.94
CA ASP A 120 0.90 -15.47 -12.78
C ASP A 120 1.38 -16.70 -12.02
N TYR A 121 1.78 -16.54 -10.76
CA TYR A 121 2.20 -17.66 -9.93
C TYR A 121 1.03 -18.46 -9.36
N LEU A 122 -0.14 -17.84 -9.15
CA LEU A 122 -1.37 -18.54 -8.77
C LEU A 122 -1.92 -19.38 -9.93
N ASP A 123 -1.85 -18.88 -11.15
CA ASP A 123 -2.17 -19.64 -12.37
C ASP A 123 -1.26 -20.87 -12.51
N LYS A 124 0.06 -20.69 -12.37
CA LYS A 124 1.03 -21.81 -12.36
C LYS A 124 0.79 -22.80 -11.21
N ALA A 125 0.24 -22.34 -10.09
CA ALA A 125 -0.14 -23.19 -8.96
C ALA A 125 -1.40 -24.02 -9.25
N GLY A 126 -2.19 -23.62 -10.25
CA GLY A 126 -3.50 -24.17 -10.57
C GLY A 126 -4.63 -23.67 -9.65
N ASP A 127 -4.37 -22.60 -8.88
CA ASP A 127 -5.34 -22.03 -7.95
C ASP A 127 -6.50 -21.36 -8.70
N SER A 128 -7.69 -21.38 -8.11
CA SER A 128 -8.89 -20.74 -8.67
C SER A 128 -8.99 -19.31 -8.14
N VAL A 129 -8.95 -18.31 -9.01
CA VAL A 129 -8.94 -16.90 -8.59
C VAL A 129 -10.10 -16.13 -9.24
N GLU A 130 -10.87 -15.41 -8.40
CA GLU A 130 -11.76 -14.34 -8.87
C GLU A 130 -11.27 -13.00 -8.35
N ILE A 131 -11.27 -11.98 -9.21
CA ILE A 131 -10.74 -10.66 -8.90
C ILE A 131 -11.87 -9.66 -8.86
N MET A 132 -11.84 -8.78 -7.89
CA MET A 132 -12.70 -7.61 -7.82
C MET A 132 -11.88 -6.34 -7.69
N THR A 133 -12.24 -5.34 -8.48
CA THR A 133 -11.59 -4.02 -8.45
C THR A 133 -12.60 -2.92 -8.82
N SER A 134 -12.20 -1.67 -8.65
CA SER A 134 -12.87 -0.51 -9.22
C SER A 134 -12.04 0.10 -10.35
N ASP A 135 -12.73 0.60 -11.37
CA ASP A 135 -12.17 1.37 -12.49
C ASP A 135 -13.28 2.21 -13.13
N ASP A 136 -12.93 3.27 -13.84
CA ASP A 136 -13.86 4.18 -14.52
C ASP A 136 -13.65 4.29 -16.04
N ILE A 137 -12.80 3.42 -16.60
CA ILE A 137 -12.63 3.30 -18.04
C ILE A 137 -13.84 2.63 -18.72
N GLU A 138 -14.08 2.97 -19.98
CA GLU A 138 -15.26 2.52 -20.74
C GLU A 138 -15.24 1.02 -21.05
N ASN A 139 -14.07 0.47 -21.36
CA ASN A 139 -13.91 -0.93 -21.77
C ASN A 139 -12.79 -1.61 -20.96
N PRO A 140 -13.02 -1.92 -19.67
CA PRO A 140 -12.02 -2.60 -18.87
C PRO A 140 -11.89 -4.09 -19.25
N PRO A 141 -10.69 -4.69 -19.08
CA PRO A 141 -10.49 -6.11 -19.36
C PRO A 141 -11.37 -6.96 -18.44
N SER A 142 -12.13 -7.89 -19.01
CA SER A 142 -13.03 -8.77 -18.24
C SER A 142 -12.33 -9.96 -17.58
N ASP A 143 -11.12 -10.29 -18.02
CA ASP A 143 -10.34 -11.40 -17.50
C ASP A 143 -8.84 -11.11 -17.50
N TYR A 144 -8.10 -11.84 -16.68
CA TYR A 144 -6.65 -11.93 -16.76
C TYR A 144 -6.22 -13.38 -16.65
N LYS A 145 -5.69 -13.95 -17.75
CA LYS A 145 -5.27 -15.36 -17.83
C LYS A 145 -6.38 -16.35 -17.44
N GLY A 146 -7.62 -16.02 -17.80
CA GLY A 146 -8.78 -16.84 -17.45
C GLY A 146 -9.33 -16.61 -16.04
N PHE A 147 -8.68 -15.78 -15.21
CA PHE A 147 -9.28 -15.31 -13.96
C PHE A 147 -10.32 -14.21 -14.24
N PRO A 148 -11.59 -14.38 -13.84
CA PRO A 148 -12.61 -13.37 -14.03
C PRO A 148 -12.30 -12.09 -13.25
N ILE A 149 -12.49 -10.93 -13.88
CA ILE A 149 -12.38 -9.62 -13.23
C ILE A 149 -13.77 -8.98 -13.12
N ARG A 150 -14.22 -8.76 -11.90
CA ARG A 150 -15.49 -8.10 -11.57
C ARG A 150 -15.25 -6.65 -11.18
N TYR A 151 -15.87 -5.74 -11.91
CA TYR A 151 -15.80 -4.31 -11.61
C TYR A 151 -16.96 -3.87 -10.74
N THR A 152 -16.68 -3.04 -9.74
CA THR A 152 -17.70 -2.26 -9.03
C THR A 152 -17.51 -0.78 -9.34
N PRO A 153 -18.60 0.00 -9.51
CA PRO A 153 -18.46 1.42 -9.75
C PRO A 153 -17.72 2.11 -8.60
N GLY A 154 -16.77 2.97 -8.94
CA GLY A 154 -15.94 3.72 -8.00
C GLY A 154 -16.00 5.23 -8.23
N PHE A 155 -15.14 5.95 -7.52
CA PHE A 155 -14.92 7.38 -7.68
C PHE A 155 -13.43 7.68 -7.65
N ARG A 156 -13.01 8.76 -8.32
CA ARG A 156 -11.62 9.24 -8.27
C ARG A 156 -11.37 10.02 -6.98
N PHE A 157 -10.29 9.69 -6.29
CA PHE A 157 -9.92 10.34 -5.04
C PHE A 157 -9.45 11.78 -5.30
N ALA A 158 -10.04 12.77 -4.63
CA ALA A 158 -9.81 14.20 -4.94
C ALA A 158 -8.35 14.66 -4.77
N LEU A 159 -7.59 14.05 -3.85
CA LEU A 159 -6.16 14.37 -3.67
C LEU A 159 -5.25 13.61 -4.65
N TYR A 160 -5.79 12.59 -5.34
CA TYR A 160 -5.04 11.77 -6.28
C TYR A 160 -5.99 11.19 -7.34
N ASN A 161 -6.20 11.95 -8.42
CA ASN A 161 -7.17 11.63 -9.48
C ASN A 161 -6.86 10.34 -10.25
N ASP A 162 -5.66 9.79 -10.10
CA ASP A 162 -5.29 8.49 -10.66
C ASP A 162 -5.68 7.32 -9.75
N LEU A 163 -6.36 7.53 -8.62
CA LEU A 163 -6.88 6.46 -7.78
C LEU A 163 -8.40 6.37 -7.92
N CYS A 164 -8.86 5.33 -8.61
CA CYS A 164 -10.26 4.91 -8.54
C CYS A 164 -10.45 4.01 -7.32
N LEU A 165 -11.39 4.38 -6.45
CA LEU A 165 -11.71 3.69 -5.20
C LEU A 165 -13.22 3.44 -5.12
N SER A 166 -13.63 2.43 -4.37
CA SER A 166 -15.04 2.08 -4.20
C SER A 166 -15.37 1.62 -2.78
N PHE A 167 -16.62 1.88 -2.40
CA PHE A 167 -17.26 1.30 -1.22
C PHE A 167 -18.06 0.04 -1.56
N ASP A 168 -18.00 -0.44 -2.80
CA ASP A 168 -18.88 -1.50 -3.33
C ASP A 168 -20.36 -1.30 -2.97
N HIS A 169 -20.90 -0.10 -3.20
CA HIS A 169 -22.29 0.21 -2.88
C HIS A 169 -23.32 -0.64 -3.65
N THR A 170 -22.87 -1.33 -4.71
CA THR A 170 -23.68 -2.27 -5.49
C THR A 170 -23.66 -3.69 -4.95
N PHE A 171 -22.89 -3.95 -3.89
CA PHE A 171 -22.73 -5.25 -3.25
C PHE A 171 -22.34 -6.35 -4.27
N ARG A 172 -21.46 -6.03 -5.21
CA ARG A 172 -20.96 -7.02 -6.18
C ARG A 172 -19.95 -7.95 -5.54
N GLY A 173 -19.21 -7.49 -4.55
CA GLY A 173 -18.19 -8.25 -3.85
C GLY A 173 -18.78 -9.33 -2.98
N VAL A 174 -19.87 -9.05 -2.26
CA VAL A 174 -20.54 -10.10 -1.48
C VAL A 174 -21.08 -11.21 -2.38
N LYS A 175 -21.60 -10.88 -3.58
CA LYS A 175 -22.07 -11.87 -4.55
C LYS A 175 -20.93 -12.72 -5.10
N MET A 176 -19.80 -12.08 -5.44
CA MET A 176 -18.57 -12.78 -5.85
C MET A 176 -18.16 -13.83 -4.82
N LEU A 177 -18.06 -13.44 -3.55
CA LEU A 177 -17.68 -14.35 -2.46
C LEU A 177 -18.69 -15.50 -2.27
N GLN A 178 -19.99 -15.23 -2.44
CA GLN A 178 -21.05 -16.24 -2.32
C GLN A 178 -21.02 -17.26 -3.46
N GLU A 179 -20.71 -16.81 -4.67
CA GLU A 179 -20.63 -17.64 -5.88
C GLU A 179 -19.35 -18.49 -5.87
N HIS A 180 -18.18 -17.86 -5.68
CA HIS A 180 -16.88 -18.53 -5.77
C HIS A 180 -16.57 -19.38 -4.52
N LYS A 181 -17.01 -18.92 -3.34
CA LYS A 181 -16.75 -19.51 -2.02
C LYS A 181 -15.25 -19.69 -1.77
N PRO A 182 -14.50 -18.59 -1.63
CA PRO A 182 -13.05 -18.64 -1.51
C PRO A 182 -12.61 -19.26 -0.17
N ASP A 183 -11.46 -19.94 -0.19
CA ASP A 183 -10.77 -20.39 1.01
C ASP A 183 -10.01 -19.25 1.71
N VAL A 184 -9.69 -18.18 0.96
CA VAL A 184 -9.01 -16.99 1.44
C VAL A 184 -9.42 -15.76 0.63
N LEU A 185 -9.62 -14.64 1.33
CA LEU A 185 -9.79 -13.32 0.74
C LEU A 185 -8.50 -12.51 0.88
N HIS A 186 -7.91 -12.09 -0.23
CA HIS A 186 -6.77 -11.19 -0.26
C HIS A 186 -7.21 -9.77 -0.62
N ILE A 187 -7.00 -8.82 0.29
CA ILE A 187 -7.40 -7.42 0.15
C ILE A 187 -6.18 -6.51 0.04
N SER A 188 -6.18 -5.57 -0.90
CA SER A 188 -5.18 -4.49 -0.96
C SER A 188 -5.48 -3.37 0.04
N THR A 189 -4.43 -2.78 0.60
CA THR A 189 -4.52 -1.61 1.48
C THR A 189 -3.40 -0.61 1.16
N PRO A 190 -3.63 0.70 1.39
CA PRO A 190 -4.89 1.33 1.80
C PRO A 190 -5.90 1.44 0.63
N GLY A 191 -7.19 1.33 0.93
CA GLY A 191 -8.30 1.47 -0.02
C GLY A 191 -9.63 1.59 0.73
N PHE A 192 -10.74 1.87 0.04
CA PHE A 192 -12.06 1.91 0.69
C PHE A 192 -12.75 0.56 0.65
N MET A 193 -12.45 -0.27 -0.36
CA MET A 193 -13.03 -1.60 -0.48
C MET A 193 -12.63 -2.52 0.68
N VAL A 194 -11.50 -2.26 1.36
CA VAL A 194 -11.10 -3.02 2.56
C VAL A 194 -12.14 -2.97 3.67
N LEU A 195 -12.89 -1.87 3.80
CA LEU A 195 -13.89 -1.71 4.86
C LEU A 195 -15.03 -2.70 4.66
N VAL A 196 -15.58 -2.77 3.45
CA VAL A 196 -16.68 -3.68 3.11
C VAL A 196 -16.22 -5.13 2.93
N ALA A 197 -15.04 -5.35 2.34
CA ALA A 197 -14.43 -6.67 2.20
C ALA A 197 -14.22 -7.36 3.57
N SER A 198 -13.81 -6.58 4.58
CA SER A 198 -13.66 -7.08 5.95
C SER A 198 -15.00 -7.53 6.55
N VAL A 199 -16.11 -6.84 6.24
CA VAL A 199 -17.46 -7.26 6.66
C VAL A 199 -17.87 -8.55 5.97
N TYR A 200 -17.68 -8.63 4.65
CA TYR A 200 -18.06 -9.80 3.87
C TYR A 200 -17.32 -11.05 4.34
N ALA A 201 -16.01 -10.95 4.54
CA ALA A 201 -15.21 -12.05 5.05
C ALA A 201 -15.65 -12.51 6.45
N ARG A 202 -16.03 -11.58 7.34
CA ARG A 202 -16.54 -11.92 8.67
C ARG A 202 -17.90 -12.61 8.59
N ALA A 203 -18.80 -12.11 7.75
CA ALA A 203 -20.12 -12.72 7.56
C ALA A 203 -20.04 -14.15 7.00
N MET A 204 -19.03 -14.44 6.19
CA MET A 204 -18.84 -15.74 5.53
C MET A 204 -17.76 -16.62 6.20
N ASN A 205 -17.18 -16.19 7.31
CA ASN A 205 -16.08 -16.87 8.00
C ASN A 205 -14.86 -17.19 7.11
N VAL A 206 -14.56 -16.31 6.16
CA VAL A 206 -13.40 -16.43 5.27
C VAL A 206 -12.16 -15.82 5.94
N PRO A 207 -11.00 -16.50 5.92
CA PRO A 207 -9.72 -15.93 6.34
C PRO A 207 -9.29 -14.75 5.45
N VAL A 208 -8.74 -13.70 6.06
CA VAL A 208 -8.36 -12.46 5.38
C VAL A 208 -6.85 -12.25 5.41
N VAL A 209 -6.27 -12.07 4.22
CA VAL A 209 -4.91 -11.56 4.04
C VAL A 209 -5.03 -10.12 3.55
N MET A 210 -4.45 -9.17 4.27
CA MET A 210 -4.34 -7.79 3.81
C MET A 210 -2.92 -7.51 3.36
N SER A 211 -2.72 -6.84 2.24
CA SER A 211 -1.39 -6.38 1.83
C SER A 211 -1.32 -4.88 1.74
N TYR A 212 -0.34 -4.28 2.42
CA TYR A 212 -0.17 -2.85 2.61
C TYR A 212 0.99 -2.33 1.76
N HIS A 213 0.68 -1.43 0.82
CA HIS A 213 1.62 -1.02 -0.23
C HIS A 213 1.98 0.47 -0.24
N THR A 214 1.15 1.32 0.36
CA THR A 214 1.38 2.77 0.42
C THR A 214 1.53 3.18 1.88
N HIS A 215 2.68 3.73 2.26
CA HIS A 215 2.99 4.17 3.64
C HIS A 215 2.21 5.44 4.00
N LEU A 216 0.92 5.27 4.30
CA LEU A 216 -0.04 6.34 4.55
C LEU A 216 0.44 7.36 5.60
N PRO A 217 1.07 6.99 6.74
CA PRO A 217 1.62 7.97 7.69
C PRO A 217 2.63 8.94 7.08
N VAL A 218 3.53 8.46 6.21
CA VAL A 218 4.52 9.31 5.54
C VAL A 218 3.85 10.27 4.55
N TYR A 219 2.84 9.79 3.82
CA TYR A 219 2.06 10.64 2.92
C TYR A 219 1.22 11.65 3.70
N ALA A 220 0.59 11.24 4.78
CA ALA A 220 -0.22 12.09 5.64
C ALA A 220 0.61 13.24 6.24
N ASP A 221 1.82 12.97 6.72
CA ASP A 221 2.74 14.01 7.19
C ASP A 221 3.12 14.98 6.05
N ARG A 222 3.46 14.44 4.88
CA ARG A 222 3.91 15.26 3.74
C ARG A 222 2.83 16.17 3.16
N TYR A 223 1.60 15.67 3.02
CA TYR A 223 0.51 16.41 2.35
C TYR A 223 -0.40 17.14 3.34
N MET A 224 -0.52 16.63 4.57
CA MET A 224 -1.46 17.10 5.59
C MET A 224 -0.77 17.40 6.92
N GLY A 225 0.57 17.56 6.95
CA GLY A 225 1.33 17.85 8.17
C GLY A 225 0.98 19.16 8.88
N PHE A 226 0.20 20.03 8.25
CA PHE A 226 -0.38 21.20 8.91
C PHE A 226 -1.51 20.83 9.89
N PHE A 227 -2.10 19.63 9.77
CA PHE A 227 -3.06 19.10 10.73
C PHE A 227 -2.33 18.40 11.88
N PRO A 228 -2.52 18.85 13.14
CA PRO A 228 -1.88 18.21 14.28
C PRO A 228 -2.38 16.77 14.41
N PHE A 229 -1.49 15.87 14.83
CA PHE A 229 -1.77 14.44 15.07
C PHE A 229 -2.16 13.60 13.84
N ILE A 230 -2.01 14.11 12.60
CA ILE A 230 -2.38 13.36 11.41
C ILE A 230 -1.65 12.01 11.29
N VAL A 231 -0.38 11.95 11.70
CA VAL A 231 0.42 10.72 11.72
C VAL A 231 -0.12 9.71 12.73
N PRO A 232 -0.30 10.04 14.03
CA PRO A 232 -0.98 9.17 14.99
C PRO A 232 -2.37 8.70 14.56
N ILE A 233 -3.18 9.58 13.97
CA ILE A 233 -4.53 9.24 13.48
C ILE A 233 -4.43 8.22 12.34
N SER A 234 -3.49 8.42 11.41
CA SER A 234 -3.25 7.48 10.31
C SER A 234 -2.89 6.09 10.84
N TRP A 235 -2.02 6.02 11.85
CA TRP A 235 -1.68 4.76 12.53
C TRP A 235 -2.85 4.12 13.26
N LEU A 236 -3.68 4.92 13.92
CA LEU A 236 -4.90 4.42 14.53
C LEU A 236 -5.81 3.77 13.47
N CYS A 237 -6.09 4.47 12.36
CA CYS A 237 -6.90 3.92 11.27
C CYS A 237 -6.30 2.62 10.71
N ILE A 238 -4.99 2.56 10.48
CA ILE A 238 -4.30 1.34 10.03
C ILE A 238 -4.50 0.22 11.04
N LYS A 239 -4.29 0.48 12.33
CA LYS A 239 -4.46 -0.52 13.39
C LYS A 239 -5.88 -1.06 13.44
N LEU A 240 -6.89 -0.20 13.32
CA LEU A 240 -8.30 -0.60 13.34
C LEU A 240 -8.66 -1.47 12.12
N ILE A 241 -8.18 -1.13 10.93
CA ILE A 241 -8.44 -1.89 9.70
C ILE A 241 -7.70 -3.23 9.74
N HIS A 242 -6.41 -3.22 10.06
CA HIS A 242 -5.58 -4.43 10.06
C HIS A 242 -5.90 -5.39 11.22
N ALA A 243 -6.64 -4.96 12.25
CA ALA A 243 -7.21 -5.85 13.25
C ALA A 243 -8.18 -6.89 12.65
N PHE A 244 -8.76 -6.62 11.47
CA PHE A 244 -9.61 -7.58 10.75
C PHE A 244 -8.82 -8.65 9.99
N ALA A 245 -7.53 -8.44 9.75
CA ALA A 245 -6.68 -9.36 9.02
C ALA A 245 -6.21 -10.54 9.88
N ASP A 246 -6.26 -11.73 9.29
CA ASP A 246 -5.59 -12.91 9.81
C ASP A 246 -4.08 -12.82 9.56
N LEU A 247 -3.68 -12.21 8.44
CA LEU A 247 -2.30 -11.87 8.10
C LEU A 247 -2.23 -10.49 7.44
N THR A 248 -1.29 -9.66 7.88
CA THR A 248 -0.91 -8.44 7.17
C THR A 248 0.42 -8.62 6.47
N LEU A 249 0.47 -8.30 5.18
CA LEU A 249 1.65 -8.34 4.34
C LEU A 249 2.16 -6.93 4.07
N VAL A 250 3.37 -6.59 4.50
CA VAL A 250 4.03 -5.30 4.23
C VAL A 250 5.17 -5.46 3.23
N THR A 251 5.58 -4.38 2.57
CA THR A 251 6.55 -4.47 1.46
C THR A 251 8.02 -4.42 1.87
N SER A 252 8.33 -4.10 3.14
CA SER A 252 9.70 -4.04 3.65
C SER A 252 9.80 -4.38 5.15
N PRO A 253 10.98 -4.81 5.63
CA PRO A 253 11.23 -5.03 7.05
C PRO A 253 11.03 -3.76 7.90
N GLN A 254 11.35 -2.58 7.36
CA GLN A 254 11.14 -1.31 8.06
C GLN A 254 9.65 -1.06 8.30
N MET A 255 8.80 -1.30 7.30
CA MET A 255 7.35 -1.19 7.47
C MET A 255 6.81 -2.22 8.47
N LYS A 256 7.41 -3.41 8.54
CA LYS A 256 7.04 -4.43 9.55
C LYS A 256 7.34 -3.91 10.96
N ALA A 257 8.55 -3.38 11.17
CA ALA A 257 8.94 -2.80 12.45
C ALA A 257 8.04 -1.62 12.85
N ASP A 258 7.69 -0.74 11.89
CA ASP A 258 6.74 0.35 12.14
C ASP A 258 5.38 -0.20 12.61
N PHE A 259 4.81 -1.18 11.90
CA PHE A 259 3.53 -1.80 12.26
C PHE A 259 3.57 -2.44 13.66
N GLU A 260 4.63 -3.20 13.95
CA GLU A 260 4.84 -3.85 15.24
C GLU A 260 4.97 -2.82 16.38
N SER A 261 5.67 -1.69 16.15
CA SER A 261 5.79 -0.60 17.12
C SER A 261 4.45 0.06 17.48
N TRP A 262 3.48 0.02 16.57
CA TRP A 262 2.11 0.50 16.79
C TRP A 262 1.16 -0.58 17.33
N GLY A 263 1.69 -1.77 17.65
CA GLY A 263 0.95 -2.89 18.21
C GLY A 263 0.00 -3.52 17.19
N ILE A 264 0.43 -3.59 15.92
CA ILE A 264 -0.23 -4.39 14.88
C ILE A 264 0.54 -5.70 14.77
N ASP A 265 -0.08 -6.78 15.24
CA ASP A 265 0.52 -8.12 15.21
C ASP A 265 0.22 -8.86 13.89
N ARG A 266 0.82 -10.05 13.71
CA ARG A 266 0.62 -10.93 12.54
C ARG A 266 0.99 -10.24 11.23
N VAL A 267 2.14 -9.57 11.25
CA VAL A 267 2.69 -8.84 10.10
C VAL A 267 3.85 -9.62 9.52
N GLU A 268 3.85 -9.82 8.21
CA GLU A 268 4.95 -10.46 7.49
C GLU A 268 5.40 -9.64 6.29
N VAL A 269 6.67 -9.81 5.90
CA VAL A 269 7.24 -9.10 4.76
C VAL A 269 6.94 -9.85 3.48
N TRP A 270 6.09 -9.27 2.63
CA TRP A 270 5.93 -9.70 1.25
C TRP A 270 7.06 -9.12 0.40
N ARG A 271 8.14 -9.91 0.33
CA ARG A 271 9.38 -9.60 -0.37
C ARG A 271 9.10 -9.17 -1.81
N LYS A 272 9.84 -8.15 -2.25
CA LYS A 272 9.82 -7.71 -3.65
C LYS A 272 10.52 -8.77 -4.50
N GLY A 273 9.90 -9.13 -5.61
CA GLY A 273 10.50 -9.94 -6.65
C GLY A 273 10.61 -9.14 -7.94
N ILE A 274 11.54 -9.53 -8.80
CA ILE A 274 11.61 -9.08 -10.19
C ILE A 274 11.49 -10.30 -11.09
N ASN A 275 10.89 -10.12 -12.26
CA ASN A 275 10.83 -11.16 -13.27
C ASN A 275 12.22 -11.35 -13.88
N THR A 276 12.91 -12.44 -13.53
CA THR A 276 14.29 -12.72 -13.94
C THR A 276 14.42 -13.18 -15.38
N ASP A 277 13.32 -13.45 -16.08
CA ASP A 277 13.33 -13.72 -17.52
C ASP A 277 13.46 -12.42 -18.30
N ASN A 278 12.76 -11.37 -17.85
CA ASN A 278 12.78 -10.04 -18.45
C ASN A 278 13.96 -9.19 -17.94
N PHE A 279 14.22 -9.19 -16.63
CA PHE A 279 15.33 -8.47 -16.00
C PHE A 279 16.54 -9.39 -15.86
N ASN A 280 17.20 -9.64 -16.98
CA ASN A 280 18.31 -10.59 -17.08
C ASN A 280 19.53 -9.95 -17.76
N PRO A 281 20.75 -10.12 -17.20
CA PRO A 281 21.98 -9.64 -17.84
C PRO A 281 22.20 -10.15 -19.27
N LYS A 282 21.58 -11.28 -19.66
CA LYS A 282 21.63 -11.79 -21.04
C LYS A 282 21.10 -10.81 -22.09
N TRP A 283 20.25 -9.86 -21.69
CA TRP A 283 19.69 -8.82 -22.58
C TRP A 283 20.60 -7.59 -22.73
N LYS A 284 21.82 -7.61 -22.17
CA LYS A 284 22.82 -6.55 -22.36
C LYS A 284 23.09 -6.36 -23.87
N SER A 285 22.97 -5.13 -24.35
CA SER A 285 23.22 -4.76 -25.75
C SER A 285 24.22 -3.60 -25.85
N ALA A 286 25.29 -3.79 -26.61
CA ALA A 286 26.26 -2.74 -26.93
C ALA A 286 25.61 -1.62 -27.76
N GLU A 287 24.73 -1.98 -28.69
CA GLU A 287 23.95 -1.03 -29.49
C GLU A 287 23.07 -0.12 -28.61
N MET A 288 22.43 -0.70 -27.58
CA MET A 288 21.63 0.09 -26.64
C MET A 288 22.51 1.03 -25.81
N ARG A 289 23.68 0.56 -25.34
CA ARG A 289 24.64 1.42 -24.60
C ARG A 289 25.07 2.60 -25.47
N LYS A 290 25.48 2.35 -26.72
CA LYS A 290 25.84 3.39 -27.71
C LYS A 290 24.70 4.38 -27.94
N ARG A 291 23.47 3.89 -28.11
CA ARG A 291 22.28 4.75 -28.27
C ARG A 291 22.05 5.66 -27.06
N LEU A 292 22.20 5.15 -25.85
CA LEU A 292 22.02 5.94 -24.61
C LEU A 292 23.15 6.95 -24.40
N CYS A 293 24.34 6.69 -24.97
CA CYS A 293 25.50 7.58 -24.96
C CYS A 293 25.52 8.55 -26.16
N GLY A 294 24.38 8.86 -26.79
CA GLY A 294 24.31 9.84 -27.87
C GLY A 294 24.78 9.34 -29.24
N GLY A 295 24.98 8.03 -29.40
CA GLY A 295 25.41 7.41 -30.67
C GLY A 295 26.92 7.20 -30.80
N GLU A 296 27.69 7.60 -29.80
CA GLU A 296 29.14 7.36 -29.74
C GLU A 296 29.45 6.08 -28.96
N GLU A 297 30.55 5.40 -29.30
CA GLU A 297 31.05 4.28 -28.52
C GLU A 297 31.64 4.86 -27.21
N PRO A 298 31.00 4.63 -26.05
CA PRO A 298 31.53 5.15 -24.79
C PRO A 298 32.83 4.45 -24.43
N ALA A 299 33.79 5.21 -23.89
CA ALA A 299 35.05 4.65 -23.43
C ALA A 299 34.83 3.60 -22.31
N ASP A 300 35.80 2.72 -22.10
CA ASP A 300 35.70 1.65 -21.11
C ASP A 300 35.59 2.16 -19.67
N ASP A 301 36.08 3.38 -19.40
CA ASP A 301 36.03 4.06 -18.11
C ASP A 301 34.83 5.00 -17.93
N GLU A 302 34.01 5.21 -18.97
CA GLU A 302 32.83 6.06 -18.89
C GLU A 302 31.67 5.38 -18.16
N THR A 303 31.22 6.04 -17.09
CA THR A 303 30.08 5.59 -16.27
C THR A 303 28.78 6.17 -16.82
N LEU A 304 27.87 5.29 -17.24
CA LEU A 304 26.52 5.67 -17.63
C LEU A 304 25.59 5.61 -16.41
N LEU A 305 25.12 6.77 -15.94
CA LEU A 305 24.08 6.87 -14.93
C LEU A 305 22.70 6.88 -15.59
N VAL A 306 21.81 5.97 -15.19
CA VAL A 306 20.44 5.87 -15.73
C VAL A 306 19.42 5.97 -14.60
N TYR A 307 18.47 6.89 -14.75
CA TYR A 307 17.28 6.96 -13.91
C TYR A 307 16.06 6.45 -14.68
N VAL A 308 15.37 5.46 -14.11
CA VAL A 308 14.09 4.96 -14.63
C VAL A 308 13.05 5.02 -13.52
N GLY A 309 12.06 5.90 -13.66
CA GLY A 309 10.99 6.04 -12.70
C GLY A 309 10.03 7.16 -13.08
N ARG A 310 8.85 7.18 -12.44
CA ARG A 310 7.91 8.30 -12.57
C ARG A 310 8.58 9.60 -12.07
N LEU A 311 8.20 10.72 -12.65
CA LEU A 311 8.61 12.04 -12.18
C LEU A 311 7.66 12.43 -11.03
N GLY A 312 8.16 12.33 -9.80
CA GLY A 312 7.40 12.67 -8.59
C GLY A 312 8.30 13.35 -7.58
N VAL A 313 7.74 14.26 -6.77
CA VAL A 313 8.49 14.99 -5.73
C VAL A 313 9.17 14.02 -4.76
N GLU A 314 8.54 12.87 -4.51
CA GLU A 314 9.08 11.81 -3.67
C GLU A 314 10.33 11.14 -4.23
N LYS A 315 10.61 11.29 -5.53
CA LYS A 315 11.76 10.68 -6.21
C LYS A 315 13.04 11.49 -6.12
N ARG A 316 12.95 12.74 -5.64
CA ARG A 316 14.10 13.64 -5.41
C ARG A 316 15.09 13.67 -6.58
N ILE A 317 14.57 13.76 -7.80
CA ILE A 317 15.39 13.76 -9.02
C ILE A 317 16.31 14.98 -9.05
N GLN A 318 15.94 16.07 -8.37
CA GLN A 318 16.80 17.24 -8.18
C GLN A 318 18.07 16.98 -7.35
N ASP A 319 18.15 15.84 -6.65
CA ASP A 319 19.34 15.45 -5.86
C ASP A 319 20.30 14.54 -6.67
N LEU A 320 19.93 14.14 -7.90
CA LEU A 320 20.74 13.33 -8.84
C LEU A 320 21.64 14.24 -9.70
#